data_AF-A0A965KVS1-F1
#
_entry.id   AF-A0A965KVS1-F1
#
_cell.length_a   1.000
_cell.length_b   1.000
_cell.length_c   1.000
_cell.angle_alpha   90.00
_cell.angle_beta   90.00
_cell.angle_gamma   90.00
#
_symmetry.space_group_name_H-M   'P 1'
#
loop_
_entity.id
_entity.type
_entity.pdbx_description
1 polymer ?
#
loop_
_entity_poly.entity_id
_entity_poly.type
_entity_poly.pdbx_seq_one_letter_code
_entity_poly.pdbx_strand_id
1 'polypeptide(L)'
;MPTRDQIRALRKQYGEVGLPDEQVKANPFEIFSVWFTDAVANEYIVEANAMVLSTVNSNSKNENFPTSRTVLMKDFSEQGFTFFTNYQSNKANQIAQNNRVSL
;
A
#
# COMPACT_ATOMS: atom_id res chain seq x y z
N MET A 1 -28.44 -14.95 -2.20
CA MET A 1 -27.17 -14.48 -2.78
C MET A 1 -27.47 -13.37 -3.77
N PRO A 2 -26.72 -12.26 -3.78
CA PRO A 2 -26.94 -11.18 -4.73
C PRO A 2 -26.72 -11.67 -6.17
N THR A 3 -27.50 -11.13 -7.11
CA THR A 3 -27.35 -11.42 -8.53
C THR A 3 -26.08 -10.77 -9.10
N ARG A 4 -25.61 -11.25 -10.27
CA ARG A 4 -24.45 -10.63 -10.96
C ARG A 4 -24.66 -9.13 -11.22
N ASP A 5 -25.88 -8.73 -11.58
CA ASP A 5 -26.20 -7.33 -11.85
C ASP A 5 -26.24 -6.49 -10.56
N GLN A 6 -26.74 -7.06 -9.46
CA GLN A 6 -26.66 -6.43 -8.14
C GLN A 6 -25.20 -6.20 -7.71
N ILE A 7 -24.30 -7.16 -7.97
CA ILE A 7 -22.86 -7.00 -7.69
C ILE A 7 -22.23 -5.91 -8.56
N ARG A 8 -22.56 -5.88 -9.86
CA ARG A 8 -22.05 -4.86 -10.79
C ARG A 8 -22.48 -3.44 -10.41
N ALA A 9 -23.71 -3.29 -9.92
CA ALA A 9 -24.26 -2.02 -9.46
C ALA A 9 -23.60 -1.47 -8.18
N LEU A 10 -22.79 -2.27 -7.45
CA LEU A 10 -22.04 -1.81 -6.27
C LEU A 10 -20.88 -0.88 -6.61
N ARG A 11 -20.49 -0.75 -7.89
CA ARG A 11 -19.40 0.12 -8.31
C ARG A 11 -19.73 1.57 -7.98
N LYS A 12 -19.08 2.11 -6.96
CA LYS A 12 -19.11 3.54 -6.65
C LYS A 12 -18.09 4.25 -7.56
N GLN A 13 -18.49 5.40 -8.10
CA GLN A 13 -17.53 6.34 -8.69
C GLN A 13 -16.95 7.17 -7.54
N TYR A 14 -15.65 7.03 -7.31
CA TYR A 14 -14.92 7.84 -6.36
C TYR A 14 -14.22 8.94 -7.18
N GLY A 15 -14.53 10.21 -6.95
CA GLY A 15 -13.97 11.29 -7.77
C GLY A 15 -14.40 12.70 -7.39
N GLU A 16 -14.73 12.99 -6.13
CA GLU A 16 -15.23 14.32 -5.76
C GLU A 16 -14.10 15.36 -5.60
N VAL A 17 -12.86 14.94 -5.35
CA VAL A 17 -11.70 15.83 -5.25
C VAL A 17 -10.54 15.22 -6.03
N GLY A 18 -10.20 15.83 -7.17
CA GLY A 18 -9.02 15.45 -7.97
C GLY A 18 -7.73 16.00 -7.36
N LEU A 19 -6.59 15.62 -7.95
CA LEU A 19 -5.28 16.24 -7.69
C LEU A 19 -4.98 17.22 -8.83
N PRO A 20 -5.13 18.55 -8.63
CA PRO A 20 -4.80 19.54 -9.64
C PRO A 20 -3.31 19.51 -9.98
N ASP A 21 -2.95 19.81 -11.23
CA ASP A 21 -1.55 19.82 -11.68
C ASP A 21 -0.67 20.76 -10.85
N GLU A 22 -1.24 21.85 -10.31
CA GLU A 22 -0.51 22.80 -9.45
C GLU A 22 -0.12 22.19 -8.09
N GLN A 23 -0.82 21.14 -7.66
CA GLN A 23 -0.51 20.39 -6.44
C GLN A 23 0.49 19.25 -6.70
N VAL A 24 0.76 18.91 -7.96
CA VAL A 24 1.76 17.92 -8.32
C VAL A 24 3.15 18.50 -8.10
N LYS A 25 3.85 18.00 -7.09
CA LYS A 25 5.25 18.31 -6.81
C LYS A 25 6.18 17.46 -7.69
N ALA A 26 7.38 17.99 -7.94
CA ALA A 26 8.43 17.24 -8.64
C ALA A 26 8.90 16.03 -7.82
N ASN A 27 8.95 16.16 -6.48
CA ASN A 27 9.28 15.08 -5.59
C ASN A 27 7.98 14.40 -5.09
N PRO A 28 7.74 13.11 -5.42
CA PRO A 28 6.53 12.40 -4.97
C PRO A 28 6.43 12.28 -3.44
N PHE A 29 7.56 12.30 -2.72
CA PHE A 29 7.56 12.24 -1.26
C PHE A 29 7.04 13.54 -0.60
N GLU A 30 7.11 14.68 -1.28
CA GLU A 30 6.48 15.92 -0.80
C GLU A 30 4.96 15.80 -0.81
N ILE A 31 4.38 15.26 -1.89
CA ILE A 31 2.93 15.00 -1.96
C ILE A 31 2.52 13.97 -0.90
N PHE A 32 3.30 12.89 -0.77
CA PHE A 32 3.05 11.89 0.26
C PHE A 32 3.08 12.51 1.67
N SER A 33 4.04 13.40 1.96
CA SER A 33 4.14 14.05 3.27
C SER A 33 2.91 14.90 3.59
N VAL A 34 2.36 15.60 2.61
CA VAL A 34 1.10 16.37 2.76
C VAL A 34 -0.04 15.41 3.06
N TRP A 35 -0.25 14.38 2.23
CA TRP A 35 -1.34 13.41 2.42
C TRP A 35 -1.23 12.64 3.73
N PHE A 36 -0.01 12.28 4.14
CA PHE A 36 0.22 11.57 5.38
C PHE A 36 -0.06 12.47 6.58
N THR A 37 0.30 13.76 6.51
CA THR A 37 -0.02 14.75 7.55
C THR A 37 -1.53 14.96 7.66
N ASP A 38 -2.23 15.10 6.53
CA ASP A 38 -3.69 15.21 6.48
C ASP A 38 -4.36 13.95 7.06
N ALA A 39 -3.84 12.77 6.72
CA ALA A 39 -4.35 11.50 7.22
C ALA A 39 -4.16 11.34 8.74
N VAL A 40 -3.01 11.77 9.27
CA VAL A 40 -2.73 11.77 10.72
C VAL A 40 -3.62 12.75 11.47
N ALA A 41 -3.94 13.90 10.87
CA ALA A 41 -4.81 14.92 11.48
C ALA A 41 -6.30 14.56 11.42
N ASN A 42 -6.69 13.58 10.60
CA ASN A 42 -8.08 13.19 10.38
C ASN A 42 -8.58 12.20 11.44
N GLU A 43 -9.53 12.62 12.28
CA GLU A 43 -10.10 11.82 13.37
C GLU A 43 -10.83 10.54 12.93
N TYR A 44 -11.26 10.45 11.66
CA TYR A 44 -11.91 9.27 11.11
C TYR A 44 -10.92 8.20 10.63
N ILE A 45 -9.64 8.53 10.51
CA ILE A 45 -8.60 7.59 10.09
C ILE A 45 -7.95 7.00 11.35
N VAL A 46 -8.25 5.74 11.62
CA VAL A 46 -7.79 5.05 12.83
C VAL A 46 -6.28 4.79 12.82
N GLU A 47 -5.73 4.39 11.67
CA GLU A 47 -4.32 3.98 11.56
C GLU A 47 -3.71 4.47 10.24
N ALA A 48 -3.36 5.77 10.19
CA ALA A 48 -2.84 6.43 8.99
C ALA A 48 -1.53 5.82 8.47
N ASN A 49 -0.78 5.11 9.33
CA ASN A 49 0.49 4.45 8.99
C ASN A 49 0.32 2.97 8.62
N ALA A 50 -0.90 2.43 8.55
CA ALA A 50 -1.14 1.08 8.06
C ALA A 50 -0.97 1.01 6.53
N MET A 51 -0.15 0.07 6.05
CA MET A 51 0.13 -0.14 4.63
C MET A 51 -0.11 -1.60 4.24
N VAL A 52 -0.47 -1.86 2.98
CA VAL A 52 -0.64 -3.23 2.46
C VAL A 52 0.61 -3.66 1.70
N LEU A 53 1.44 -4.50 2.31
CA LEU A 53 2.65 -5.00 1.69
C LEU A 53 2.40 -6.26 0.88
N SER A 54 2.66 -6.18 -0.42
CA SER A 54 2.67 -7.32 -1.34
C SER A 54 4.09 -7.83 -1.60
N THR A 55 4.29 -9.14 -1.48
CA THR A 55 5.54 -9.85 -1.76
C THR A 55 5.26 -11.05 -2.64
N VAL A 56 6.24 -11.49 -3.43
CA VAL A 56 6.08 -12.61 -4.36
C VAL A 56 6.86 -13.83 -3.86
N ASN A 57 6.22 -14.99 -3.87
CA ASN A 57 6.91 -16.25 -3.65
C ASN A 57 7.63 -16.68 -4.94
N SER A 58 8.94 -16.92 -4.87
CA SER A 58 9.75 -17.33 -6.02
C SER A 58 10.25 -18.77 -5.93
N ASN A 59 9.63 -19.63 -5.11
CA ASN A 59 10.03 -21.03 -5.01
C ASN A 59 9.89 -21.77 -6.35
N SER A 60 10.99 -22.41 -6.77
CA SER A 60 11.30 -22.83 -8.15
C SER A 60 10.45 -23.96 -8.76
N LYS A 61 9.22 -24.17 -8.30
CA LYS A 61 8.31 -25.20 -8.86
C LYS A 61 6.87 -24.72 -9.06
N ASN A 62 6.46 -23.61 -8.45
CA ASN A 62 5.11 -23.07 -8.55
C ASN A 62 5.18 -21.58 -8.89
N GLU A 63 4.19 -21.11 -9.62
CA GLU A 63 4.07 -19.77 -10.18
C GLU A 63 4.39 -18.64 -9.17
N ASN A 64 4.81 -17.48 -9.67
CA ASN A 64 5.11 -16.28 -8.88
C ASN A 64 3.82 -15.73 -8.22
N PHE A 65 3.38 -16.34 -7.13
CA PHE A 65 2.16 -15.93 -6.45
C PHE A 65 2.40 -14.74 -5.53
N PRO A 66 1.67 -13.61 -5.72
CA PRO A 66 1.70 -12.52 -4.78
C PRO A 66 0.96 -12.90 -3.50
N THR A 67 1.49 -12.42 -2.38
CA THR A 67 0.86 -12.51 -1.07
C THR A 67 0.84 -11.12 -0.45
N SER A 68 -0.27 -10.74 0.18
CA SER A 68 -0.47 -9.40 0.77
C SER A 68 -0.82 -9.50 2.25
N ARG A 69 -0.42 -8.50 3.03
CA ARG A 69 -0.77 -8.32 4.44
C ARG A 69 -0.60 -6.88 4.86
N THR A 70 -1.29 -6.47 5.92
CA THR A 70 -1.06 -5.19 6.57
C THR A 70 0.29 -5.20 7.31
N VAL A 71 1.05 -4.12 7.17
CA VAL A 71 2.24 -3.77 7.96
C VAL A 71 2.11 -2.32 8.42
N LEU A 72 2.90 -1.93 9.42
CA LEU A 72 2.91 -0.55 9.90
C LEU A 72 4.16 0.17 9.41
N MET A 73 3.95 1.29 8.72
CA MET A 73 5.02 2.23 8.41
C MET A 73 5.62 2.76 9.71
N LYS A 74 6.95 2.80 9.73
CA LYS A 74 7.75 3.32 10.86
C LYS A 74 8.50 4.58 10.49
N ASP A 75 8.82 4.76 9.21
CA ASP A 75 9.48 5.96 8.70
C ASP A 75 9.27 6.07 7.18
N PHE A 76 9.50 7.26 6.63
CA PHE A 76 9.63 7.47 5.18
C PHE A 76 10.65 8.57 4.91
N SER A 77 11.38 8.44 3.79
CA SER A 77 12.35 9.43 3.33
C SER A 77 12.40 9.42 1.81
N GLU A 78 13.28 10.23 1.23
CA GLU A 78 13.54 10.20 -0.22
C GLU A 78 14.04 8.83 -0.72
N GLN A 79 14.47 7.93 0.19
CA GLN A 79 14.87 6.56 -0.16
C GLN A 79 13.71 5.56 -0.15
N GLY A 80 12.51 5.96 0.30
CA GLY A 80 11.32 5.12 0.35
C GLY A 80 10.72 4.97 1.75
N PHE A 81 9.98 3.88 1.94
CA PHE A 81 9.20 3.60 3.14
C PHE A 81 9.85 2.50 4.00
N THR A 82 9.85 2.71 5.32
CA THR A 82 10.41 1.77 6.29
C THR A 82 9.30 1.09 7.08
N PHE A 83 9.41 -0.22 7.27
CA PHE A 83 8.58 -1.01 8.18
C PHE A 83 9.43 -2.07 8.88
N PHE A 84 8.98 -2.53 10.05
CA PHE A 84 9.64 -3.63 10.76
C PHE A 84 8.81 -4.91 10.66
N THR A 85 9.49 -6.06 10.61
CA THR A 85 8.82 -7.37 10.56
C THR A 85 9.66 -8.46 11.22
N ASN A 86 9.06 -9.63 11.41
CA ASN A 86 9.78 -10.81 11.84
C ASN A 86 10.57 -11.41 10.65
N TYR A 87 11.90 -11.49 10.79
CA TYR A 87 12.82 -12.04 9.78
C TYR A 87 12.61 -13.52 9.47
N GLN A 88 11.95 -14.29 10.35
CA GLN A 88 11.58 -15.68 10.10
C GLN A 88 10.23 -15.84 9.37
N SER A 89 9.54 -14.73 9.07
CA SER A 89 8.22 -14.79 8.44
C SER A 89 8.28 -15.05 6.93
N ASN A 90 7.17 -15.56 6.37
CA ASN A 90 7.06 -15.81 4.92
C ASN A 90 7.44 -14.60 4.07
N LYS A 91 7.02 -13.39 4.46
CA LYS A 91 7.32 -12.17 3.69
C LYS A 91 8.81 -11.82 3.70
N ALA A 92 9.51 -12.07 4.81
CA ALA A 92 10.95 -11.83 4.92
C ALA A 92 11.71 -12.82 4.03
N ASN A 93 11.33 -14.11 4.07
CA ASN A 93 11.89 -15.13 3.19
C ASN A 93 11.63 -14.80 1.70
N GLN A 94 10.42 -14.34 1.38
CA GLN A 94 10.06 -13.93 0.02
C GLN A 94 10.86 -12.71 -0.45
N ILE A 95 11.03 -11.68 0.38
CA ILE A 95 11.82 -10.48 0.07
C ILE A 95 13.31 -10.82 -0.12
N ALA A 96 13.84 -11.74 0.70
CA ALA A 96 15.21 -12.20 0.57
C ALA A 96 15.49 -12.93 -0.76
N GLN A 97 14.47 -13.61 -1.32
CA GLN A 97 14.55 -14.26 -2.62
C GLN A 97 14.23 -13.32 -3.79
N ASN A 98 13.30 -12.38 -3.58
CA ASN A 98 12.84 -11.42 -4.57
C ASN A 98 12.54 -10.08 -3.87
N ASN A 99 13.44 -9.11 -4.05
CA ASN A 99 13.37 -7.81 -3.40
C ASN A 99 12.33 -6.85 -4.02
N ARG A 100 11.54 -7.29 -5.01
CA ARG A 100 10.47 -6.48 -5.60
C ARG A 100 9.21 -6.64 -4.76
N VAL A 101 8.75 -5.52 -4.21
CA VAL A 101 7.54 -5.43 -3.37
C VAL A 101 6.65 -4.28 -3.84
N SER A 102 5.39 -4.28 -3.39
CA SER A 102 4.47 -3.16 -3.55
C SER A 102 3.87 -2.80 -2.19
N LEU A 103 3.60 -1.51 -2.01
CA LEU A 103 2.85 -0.92 -0.90
C LEU A 103 1.60 -0.22 -1.44
#